data_AF-A0A931U3P2-F1
#
_entry.id   AF-A0A931U3P2-F1
#
_cell.length_a   1.000
_cell.length_b   1.000
_cell.length_c   1.000
_cell.angle_alpha   90.00
_cell.angle_beta   90.00
_cell.angle_gamma   90.00
#
_symmetry.space_group_name_H-M   'P 1'
#
loop_
_entity.id
_entity.type
_entity.pdbx_description
1 polymer ?
#
loop_
_entity_poly.entity_id
_entity_poly.type
_entity_poly.pdbx_seq_one_letter_code
_entity_poly.pdbx_strand_id
1 'polypeptide(L)' 'MARKKVSVIGAGNVGATTAQRLAERNIADIVLVDIIED' A
#
# COMPACT_ATOMS: atom_id res chain seq x y z
N MET A 1 -15.41 14.87 0.71
CA MET A 1 -13.98 14.96 1.08
C MET A 1 -13.18 14.06 0.15
N ALA A 2 -11.93 14.41 -0.15
CA ALA A 2 -11.04 13.54 -0.94
C ALA A 2 -10.74 12.24 -0.18
N ARG A 3 -10.58 11.12 -0.90
CA ARG A 3 -10.18 9.83 -0.34
C ARG A 3 -8.79 9.96 0.28
N LYS A 4 -8.57 9.31 1.43
CA LYS A 4 -7.25 9.30 2.09
C LYS A 4 -6.25 8.56 1.20
N LYS A 5 -4.98 8.96 1.24
CA LYS A 5 -3.89 8.30 0.50
C LYS A 5 -2.83 7.79 1.46
N VAL A 6 -2.34 6.57 1.22
CA VAL A 6 -1.27 5.93 2.00
C VAL A 6 -0.20 5.44 1.03
N SER A 7 1.06 5.79 1.31
CA SER A 7 2.22 5.23 0.62
C SER A 7 2.91 4.23 1.52
N VAL A 8 3.20 3.03 1.01
CA VAL A 8 3.96 1.98 1.68
C VAL A 8 5.30 1.84 0.95
N ILE A 9 6.39 2.05 1.68
CA ILE A 9 7.76 1.97 1.14
C ILE A 9 8.37 0.63 1.53
N GLY A 10 8.74 -0.17 0.54
CA GLY A 10 9.12 -1.58 0.65
C GLY A 10 7.95 -2.51 0.32
N ALA A 11 8.09 -3.33 -0.72
CA ALA A 11 7.11 -4.30 -1.22
C ALA A 11 7.41 -5.76 -0.80
N GLY A 12 8.32 -5.97 0.16
CA GLY A 12 8.52 -7.29 0.78
C GLY A 12 7.31 -7.78 1.57
N ASN A 13 7.42 -8.95 2.21
CA ASN A 13 6.30 -9.64 2.89
C ASN A 13 5.45 -8.73 3.80
N VAL A 14 6.10 -7.86 4.57
CA VAL A 14 5.41 -6.92 5.47
C VAL A 14 4.65 -5.86 4.66
N GLY A 15 5.32 -5.18 3.73
CA GLY A 15 4.71 -4.12 2.93
C GLY A 15 3.54 -4.61 2.07
N ALA A 16 3.70 -5.78 1.44
CA ALA A 16 2.63 -6.43 0.69
C ALA A 16 1.43 -6.77 1.58
N THR A 17 1.67 -7.37 2.76
CA THR A 17 0.60 -7.68 3.72
C THR A 17 -0.08 -6.41 4.24
N THR A 18 0.68 -5.35 4.52
CA THR A 18 0.13 -4.05 4.92
C THR A 18 -0.77 -3.47 3.82
N ALA A 19 -0.31 -3.47 2.57
CA ALA A 19 -1.11 -3.01 1.43
C ALA A 19 -2.39 -3.83 1.25
N GLN A 20 -2.31 -5.17 1.36
CA GLN A 20 -3.47 -6.06 1.33
C GLN A 20 -4.49 -5.70 2.42
N ARG A 21 -4.05 -5.58 3.69
CA ARG A 21 -4.95 -5.25 4.81
C ARG A 21 -5.60 -3.87 4.65
N LEU A 22 -4.88 -2.90 4.11
CA LEU A 22 -5.41 -1.58 3.80
C LEU A 22 -6.46 -1.64 2.68
N ALA A 23 -6.22 -2.46 1.64
CA ALA A 23 -7.12 -2.66 0.53
C ALA A 23 -8.40 -3.38 0.95
N GLU A 24 -8.30 -4.46 1.76
CA GLU A 24 -9.43 -5.18 2.35
C GLU A 24 -10.38 -4.26 3.13
N ARG A 25 -9.83 -3.24 3.78
CA ARG A 25 -10.60 -2.26 4.56
C ARG A 25 -11.18 -1.13 3.70
N ASN A 26 -10.72 -0.96 2.45
CA ASN A 26 -11.17 0.07 1.50
C ASN A 26 -11.16 1.51 2.07
N ILE A 27 -10.19 1.84 2.91
CA ILE A 27 -10.13 3.12 3.65
C ILE A 27 -9.30 4.21 2.96
N ALA A 28 -8.47 3.84 1.98
CA ALA A 28 -7.54 4.74 1.32
C ALA A 28 -7.17 4.23 -0.09
N ASP A 29 -6.64 5.15 -0.90
CA ASP A 29 -5.84 4.81 -2.07
C ASP A 29 -4.42 4.47 -1.63
N ILE A 30 -3.85 3.42 -2.20
CA ILE A 30 -2.59 2.82 -1.72
C ILE A 30 -1.57 2.88 -2.84
N VAL A 31 -0.36 3.36 -2.53
CA VAL A 31 0.80 3.30 -3.41
C VAL A 31 1.84 2.42 -2.73
N LEU A 32 2.25 1.33 -3.37
CA LEU A 32 3.34 0.47 -2.93
C LEU A 32 4.56 0.80 -3.77
N VAL A 33 5.69 1.10 -3.13
CA VAL A 33 6.94 1.49 -3.80
C VAL A 33 8.05 0.56 -3.35
N ASP A 34 8.82 0.04 -4.30
CA ASP A 34 10.08 -0.65 -4.04
C ASP A 34 11.13 -0.22 -5.07
N ILE A 35 12.40 -0.54 -4.82
CA ILE A 35 13.51 -0.29 -5.74
C ILE A 35 13.67 -1.41 -6.77
N ILE A 36 13.16 -2.60 -6.45
CA ILE A 36 13.16 -3.74 -7.37
C ILE A 36 12.09 -3.45 -8.41
N GLU A 37 12.51 -3.35 -9.67
CA GLU A 37 11.61 -3.27 -10.81
C GLU A 37 11.02 -4.66 -11.12
N ASP A 38 9.78 -4.70 -11.61
CA ASP A 38 9.08 -5.91 -12.03
C ASP A 38 9.69 -6.56 -13.29
#